data_AF-A0AAP8Q748-F1
#
_entry.id   AF-A0AAP8Q748-F1
#
_cell.length_a   1.000
_cell.length_b   1.000
_cell.length_c   1.000
_cell.angle_alpha   90.00
_cell.angle_beta   90.00
_cell.angle_gamma   90.00
#
_symmetry.space_group_name_H-M   'P 1'
#
loop_
_entity.id
_entity.type
_entity.pdbx_description
1 polymer ?
#
loop_
_entity_poly.entity_id
_entity_poly.type
_entity_poly.pdbx_seq_one_letter_code
_entity_poly.pdbx_strand_id
1 'polypeptide(L)'
;YYEKKLATWQQKLSRRKKGGQNREKSRKQVARLHERISNTRNDFLHKLSTQLIRENQTICLEDLRVENMIKNHKLAKSIADASW
;
A
#
# COMPACT_ATOMS: atom_id res chain seq x y z
N TYR A 1 3.75 6.05 -8.65
CA TYR A 1 4.43 7.34 -8.34
C TYR A 1 4.98 7.38 -6.90
N TYR A 2 4.17 7.07 -5.88
CA TYR A 2 4.60 7.12 -4.47
C TYR A 2 5.62 6.04 -4.07
N GLU A 3 5.55 4.85 -4.68
CA GLU A 3 6.47 3.73 -4.41
C GLU A 3 7.95 4.06 -4.70
N LYS A 4 8.24 4.68 -5.86
CA LYS A 4 9.61 5.12 -6.21
C LYS A 4 10.16 6.15 -5.20
N LYS A 5 9.30 7.06 -4.71
CA LYS A 5 9.68 8.03 -3.68
C LYS A 5 9.94 7.33 -2.34
N LEU A 6 9.09 6.37 -1.96
CA LEU A 6 9.26 5.57 -0.75
C LEU A 6 10.58 4.81 -0.78
N ALA A 7 10.89 4.12 -1.87
CA ALA A 7 12.15 3.38 -2.05
C ALA A 7 13.38 4.30 -1.91
N THR A 8 13.35 5.47 -2.55
CA THR A 8 14.43 6.47 -2.44
C THR A 8 14.64 6.93 -1.00
N TRP A 9 13.55 7.23 -0.27
CA TRP A 9 13.64 7.69 1.11
C TRP A 9 14.04 6.57 2.08
N GLN A 10 13.63 5.33 1.84
CA GLN A 10 14.08 4.16 2.60
C GLN A 10 15.58 3.89 2.37
N GLN A 11 16.07 3.99 1.13
CA GLN A 11 17.51 3.86 0.85
C GLN A 11 18.32 4.95 1.54
N LYS A 12 17.84 6.21 1.50
CA LYS A 12 18.45 7.33 2.24
C LYS A 12 18.43 7.09 3.75
N LEU A 13 17.35 6.55 4.31
CA LEU A 13 17.23 6.23 5.73
C LEU A 13 18.25 5.16 6.15
N SER A 14 18.37 4.09 5.35
CA SER A 14 19.29 2.98 5.60
C SER A 14 20.76 3.43 5.64
N ARG A 15 21.16 4.29 4.69
CA ARG A 15 22.53 4.81 4.58
C ARG A 15 22.90 5.87 5.64
N ARG A 16 21.93 6.42 6.39
CA ARG A 16 22.17 7.49 7.37
C ARG A 16 22.53 6.93 8.76
N LYS A 17 23.54 7.55 9.40
CA LYS A 17 24.01 7.20 10.76
C LYS A 17 22.85 7.11 11.75
N LYS A 18 22.79 6.00 12.51
CA LYS A 18 21.82 5.79 13.59
C LYS A 18 21.96 6.91 14.64
N GLY A 19 20.84 7.44 15.13
CA GLY A 19 20.81 8.55 16.09
C GLY A 19 21.11 9.95 15.53
N GLY A 20 21.48 10.09 14.25
CA GLY A 20 21.74 11.39 13.65
C GLY A 20 20.45 12.17 13.29
N GLN A 21 20.48 13.50 13.38
CA GLN A 21 19.35 14.37 13.03
C GLN A 21 18.85 14.15 11.59
N ASN A 22 19.76 13.87 10.65
CA ASN A 22 19.39 13.56 9.27
C ASN A 22 18.62 12.23 9.15
N ARG A 23 18.95 11.21 9.96
CA ARG A 23 18.18 9.97 9.96
C ARG A 23 16.76 10.20 10.44
N GLU A 24 16.59 11.03 11.48
CA GLU A 24 15.28 11.41 12.00
C GLU A 24 14.42 12.15 10.96
N LYS A 25 15.02 13.10 10.22
CA LYS A 25 14.35 13.75 9.09
C LYS A 25 13.87 12.75 8.03
N SER A 26 14.71 11.79 7.65
CA SER A 26 14.32 10.73 6.70
C SER A 26 13.21 9.83 7.24
N ARG A 27 13.27 9.48 8.54
CA ARG A 27 12.25 8.63 9.19
C ARG A 27 10.87 9.29 9.13
N LYS A 28 10.79 10.58 9.46
CA LYS A 28 9.55 11.37 9.36
C LYS A 28 9.00 11.42 7.92
N GLN A 29 9.87 11.55 6.92
CA GLN A 29 9.44 11.56 5.52
C GLN A 29 8.91 10.19 5.07
N VAL A 30 9.54 9.10 5.49
CA VAL A 30 9.05 7.74 5.22
C VAL A 30 7.67 7.53 5.87
N ALA A 31 7.49 7.95 7.13
CA ALA A 31 6.20 7.84 7.82
C ALA A 31 5.07 8.60 7.10
N ARG A 32 5.32 9.86 6.70
CA ARG A 32 4.35 10.65 5.93
C ARG A 32 3.98 10.02 4.59
N LEU A 33 4.95 9.38 3.92
CA LEU A 33 4.67 8.67 2.68
C LEU A 33 3.80 7.43 2.92
N HIS A 34 4.06 6.66 3.98
CA HIS A 34 3.20 5.53 4.36
C HIS A 34 1.78 5.97 4.67
N GLU A 35 1.61 7.03 5.47
CA GLU A 35 0.29 7.61 5.77
C GLU A 35 -0.45 8.00 4.49
N ARG A 36 0.22 8.72 3.58
CA ARG A 36 -0.40 9.14 2.31
C ARG A 36 -0.79 7.94 1.43
N ILE A 37 0.03 6.89 1.37
CA ILE A 37 -0.30 5.66 0.63
C ILE A 37 -1.51 4.98 1.26
N SER A 38 -1.55 4.85 2.59
CA SER A 38 -2.67 4.25 3.31
C SER A 38 -3.97 5.02 3.06
N ASN A 39 -3.95 6.34 3.18
CA ASN A 39 -5.13 7.18 2.96
C ASN A 39 -5.62 7.09 1.51
N THR A 40 -4.71 7.04 0.54
CA THR A 40 -5.07 6.87 -0.88
C THR A 40 -5.72 5.51 -1.13
N ARG A 41 -5.22 4.45 -0.50
CA ARG A 41 -5.80 3.10 -0.60
C ARG A 41 -7.20 3.05 0.01
N ASN A 42 -7.40 3.64 1.19
CA ASN A 42 -8.70 3.70 1.84
C ASN A 42 -9.72 4.48 0.98
N ASP A 43 -9.33 5.64 0.46
CA ASP A 43 -10.20 6.43 -0.44
C ASP A 43 -10.60 5.65 -1.69
N PHE A 44 -9.65 4.91 -2.30
CA PHE A 44 -9.95 4.03 -3.43
C PHE A 44 -10.96 2.95 -3.07
N LEU A 45 -10.78 2.25 -1.93
CA LEU A 45 -11.71 1.21 -1.46
C LEU A 45 -13.12 1.76 -1.19
N HIS A 46 -13.22 2.95 -0.58
CA HIS A 46 -14.51 3.60 -0.33
C HIS A 46 -15.21 3.99 -1.64
N LYS A 47 -14.48 4.52 -2.62
CA LYS A 47 -15.03 4.85 -3.93
C LYS A 47 -15.48 3.62 -4.69
N LEU A 48 -14.65 2.57 -4.71
CA LEU A 48 -14.94 1.30 -5.36
C LEU A 48 -16.19 0.64 -4.77
N SER A 49 -16.27 0.51 -3.44
CA SER A 49 -17.43 -0.08 -2.77
C SER A 49 -18.71 0.72 -3.02
N THR A 50 -18.63 2.04 -2.94
CA THR A 50 -19.77 2.92 -3.24
C THR A 50 -20.23 2.77 -4.69
N GLN A 51 -19.29 2.68 -5.63
CA GLN A 51 -19.59 2.47 -7.04
C GLN A 51 -20.25 1.10 -7.28
N LEU A 52 -19.67 0.03 -6.73
CA LEU A 52 -20.20 -1.33 -6.86
C LEU A 52 -21.63 -1.46 -6.35
N ILE A 53 -21.95 -0.84 -5.20
CA ILE A 53 -23.31 -0.86 -4.63
C ILE A 53 -24.28 -0.04 -5.47
N ARG A 54 -23.84 1.10 -6.03
CA ARG A 54 -24.73 1.98 -6.82
C ARG A 54 -25.02 1.42 -8.21
N GLU A 55 -24.05 0.75 -8.83
CA GLU A 55 -24.15 0.25 -10.21
C GLU A 55 -24.75 -1.16 -10.28
N ASN A 56 -24.68 -1.97 -9.22
CA ASN A 56 -25.13 -3.35 -9.22
C ASN A 56 -26.25 -3.59 -8.21
N GLN A 57 -27.38 -4.12 -8.67
CA GLN A 57 -28.51 -4.55 -7.81
C GLN A 57 -28.23 -5.87 -7.09
N THR A 58 -27.24 -6.65 -7.52
CA THR A 58 -26.82 -7.92 -6.88
C THR A 58 -25.31 -8.09 -7.05
N ILE A 59 -24.62 -8.43 -5.95
CA ILE A 59 -23.18 -8.66 -5.93
C ILE A 59 -22.94 -10.13 -5.54
N CYS A 60 -22.25 -10.87 -6.40
CA CYS A 60 -21.80 -12.24 -6.10
C CYS A 60 -20.33 -12.19 -5.67
N LEU A 61 -20.00 -12.78 -4.53
CA LEU A 61 -18.63 -12.87 -4.01
C LEU A 61 -18.15 -14.32 -4.10
N GLU A 62 -17.01 -14.52 -4.75
CA GLU A 62 -16.32 -15.82 -4.77
C GLU A 62 -15.42 -15.96 -3.54
N ASP A 63 -15.50 -17.10 -2.85
CA ASP A 63 -14.61 -17.43 -1.73
C ASP A 63 -13.28 -17.96 -2.25
N LEU A 64 -12.36 -17.04 -2.52
CA LEU A 64 -11.02 -17.31 -3.00
C LEU A 64 -10.04 -17.42 -1.83
N ARG A 65 -9.23 -18.48 -1.83
CA ARG A 65 -8.18 -18.70 -0.79
C ARG A 65 -6.97 -17.80 -1.01
N VAL A 66 -7.13 -16.53 -0.69
CA VAL A 66 -6.15 -15.44 -0.86
C VAL A 66 -4.77 -15.80 -0.29
N GLU A 67 -4.76 -16.41 0.90
CA GLU A 67 -3.53 -16.77 1.60
C GLU A 67 -2.58 -17.63 0.74
N ASN A 68 -3.13 -18.55 -0.04
CA ASN A 68 -2.34 -19.41 -0.91
C ASN A 68 -1.87 -18.67 -2.17
N MET A 69 -2.63 -17.68 -2.62
CA MET A 69 -2.25 -16.85 -3.76
C MET A 69 -1.15 -15.84 -3.39
N ILE A 70 -1.14 -15.34 -2.15
CA ILE A 70 -0.06 -14.48 -1.62
C ILE A 70 1.25 -15.25 -1.43
N LYS A 71 1.20 -16.55 -1.09
CA LYS A 71 2.40 -17.40 -1.02
C LYS A 71 3.10 -17.56 -2.38
N ASN A 72 2.42 -17.32 -3.50
CA ASN A 72 3.03 -17.34 -4.82
C ASN A 72 3.77 -16.02 -5.09
N HIS A 73 5.10 -16.01 -4.93
CA HIS A 73 5.94 -14.83 -5.13
C HIS A 73 5.76 -14.09 -6.46
N LYS A 74 5.30 -14.76 -7.52
CA LYS A 74 5.03 -14.11 -8.83
C LYS A 74 3.76 -13.26 -8.82
N LEU A 75 2.75 -13.66 -8.04
CA LEU A 75 1.44 -13.02 -7.97
C LEU A 75 1.24 -12.20 -6.70
N ALA A 76 2.03 -12.48 -5.65
CA ALA A 76 1.93 -11.87 -4.33
C ALA A 76 1.87 -10.34 -4.38
N LYS A 77 2.75 -9.72 -5.18
CA LYS A 77 2.78 -8.26 -5.30
C LYS A 77 1.50 -7.70 -5.92
N SER A 78 1.08 -8.26 -7.05
CA SER A 78 -0.12 -7.81 -7.75
C SER A 78 -1.39 -8.00 -6.93
N ILE A 79 -1.48 -9.11 -6.18
CA ILE A 79 -2.61 -9.40 -5.29
C ILE A 79 -2.62 -8.45 -4.09
N ALA A 80 -1.46 -8.22 -3.45
CA ALA A 80 -1.34 -7.27 -2.35
C ALA A 80 -1.61 -5.82 -2.78
N ASP A 81 -1.24 -5.46 -4.01
CA ASP A 81 -1.54 -4.14 -4.58
C ASP A 81 -3.03 -3.99 -4.96
N ALA A 82 -3.75 -5.08 -5.23
CA ALA A 82 -5.18 -5.09 -5.53
C ALA A 82 -6.09 -4.86 -4.31
N SER A 83 -5.52 -4.64 -3.11
CA SER A 83 -6.24 -4.34 -1.86
C SER A 83 -7.20 -5.44 -1.40
N TRP A 84 -6.62 -6.61 -1.11
CA TRP A 84 -7.17 -7.60 -0.18
C TRP A 84 -6.42 -7.61 1.14
#